data_AF-A0AAQ0YRC0-F1
#
_entry.id   AF-A0AAQ0YRC0-F1
#
_cell.length_a   1.000
_cell.length_b   1.000
_cell.length_c   1.000
_cell.angle_alpha   90.00
_cell.angle_beta   90.00
_cell.angle_gamma   90.00
#
_symmetry.space_group_name_H-M   'P 1'
#
loop_
_entity.id
_entity.type
_entity.pdbx_description
1 polymer ?
#
loop_
_entity_poly.entity_id
_entity_poly.type
_entity_poly.pdbx_seq_one_letter_code
_entity_poly.pdbx_strand_id
1 'polypeptide(L)'
;MIALLQRYNVGKRLGFAFGTLILLSCALVVAGLYTLAQARQSLDTLANRNMVIVQRLQEMNNAVSVIAVQLRNIVLPTPDEENQHFVAIIQEQRRIYKEAHDKLYTFSATPVAQALRERIDANNQAARALNQQVIDLDLAGKTDEAMPLLLQRAAPATQAWQDALLEYSALQRQRAQEANALATTAMARGRAMLIGGGLAVVLI
;
A
#
# COMPACT_ATOMS: atom_id res chain seq x y z
N MET A 1 -44.32 -33.16 -15.32
CA MET A 1 -44.23 -32.52 -13.99
C MET A 1 -45.57 -32.01 -13.45
N ILE A 2 -46.65 -31.94 -14.24
CA ILE A 2 -47.96 -31.36 -13.84
C ILE A 2 -48.89 -32.37 -13.12
N ALA A 3 -48.68 -33.68 -13.32
CA ALA A 3 -49.57 -34.73 -12.78
C ALA A 3 -49.45 -34.96 -11.25
N LEU A 4 -48.34 -34.56 -10.62
CA LEU A 4 -48.08 -34.80 -9.19
C LEU A 4 -48.81 -33.78 -8.28
N LEU A 5 -49.15 -32.60 -8.82
CA LEU A 5 -49.78 -31.50 -8.07
C LEU A 5 -51.31 -31.50 -8.15
N GLN A 6 -51.92 -32.25 -9.08
CA GLN A 6 -53.37 -32.28 -9.27
C GLN A 6 -54.12 -33.11 -8.21
N ARG A 7 -53.43 -33.90 -7.39
CA ARG A 7 -54.04 -34.72 -6.32
C ARG A 7 -54.27 -33.96 -5.00
N TYR A 8 -53.89 -32.69 -4.91
CA TYR A 8 -53.96 -31.90 -3.68
C TYR A 8 -54.93 -30.71 -3.79
N ASN A 9 -55.67 -30.44 -2.70
CA ASN A 9 -56.57 -29.28 -2.59
C ASN A 9 -55.84 -27.96 -2.89
N VAL A 10 -56.57 -27.00 -3.47
CA VAL A 10 -56.06 -25.69 -3.95
C VAL A 10 -55.17 -24.98 -2.93
N GLY A 11 -55.52 -25.01 -1.64
CA GLY A 11 -54.74 -24.39 -0.56
C GLY A 11 -53.32 -24.97 -0.39
N LYS A 12 -53.13 -26.29 -0.55
CA LYS A 12 -51.79 -26.92 -0.44
C LYS A 12 -50.90 -26.58 -1.65
N ARG A 13 -51.48 -26.46 -2.84
CA ARG A 13 -50.78 -25.98 -4.04
C ARG A 13 -50.34 -24.53 -3.91
N LEU A 14 -51.24 -23.68 -3.42
CA LEU A 14 -50.97 -22.25 -3.23
C LEU A 14 -49.89 -22.03 -2.17
N GLY A 15 -49.97 -22.74 -1.04
CA GLY A 15 -48.96 -22.70 0.01
C GLY A 15 -47.57 -23.16 -0.45
N PHE A 16 -47.49 -24.20 -1.29
CA PHE A 16 -46.23 -24.67 -1.85
C PHE A 16 -45.59 -23.65 -2.82
N ALA A 17 -46.39 -23.03 -3.68
CA ALA A 17 -45.91 -22.00 -4.61
C ALA A 17 -45.40 -20.76 -3.87
N PHE A 18 -46.20 -20.23 -2.93
CA PHE A 18 -45.79 -19.07 -2.12
C PHE A 18 -44.60 -19.39 -1.21
N GLY A 19 -44.58 -20.57 -0.58
CA GLY A 19 -43.45 -21.00 0.23
C GLY A 19 -42.15 -21.10 -0.57
N THR A 20 -42.23 -21.63 -1.80
CA THR A 20 -41.06 -21.71 -2.69
C THR A 20 -40.56 -20.32 -3.10
N LEU A 21 -41.46 -19.38 -3.44
CA LEU A 21 -41.10 -18.00 -3.76
C LEU A 21 -40.41 -17.27 -2.60
N ILE A 22 -40.94 -17.43 -1.37
CA ILE A 22 -40.35 -16.84 -0.17
C ILE A 22 -38.95 -17.42 0.07
N LEU A 23 -38.79 -18.73 -0.05
CA LEU A 23 -37.50 -19.40 0.17
C LEU A 23 -36.46 -18.95 -0.86
N LEU A 24 -36.85 -18.83 -2.14
CA LEU A 24 -35.98 -18.31 -3.20
C LEU A 24 -35.62 -16.83 -2.97
N SER A 25 -36.56 -16.02 -2.50
CA SER A 25 -36.32 -14.61 -2.14
C SER A 25 -35.34 -14.49 -0.97
N CYS A 26 -35.48 -15.32 0.07
CA CYS A 26 -34.50 -15.40 1.16
C CYS A 26 -33.11 -15.81 0.65
N ALA A 27 -33.02 -16.79 -0.25
CA ALA A 27 -31.75 -17.21 -0.84
C ALA A 27 -31.06 -16.06 -1.63
N LEU A 28 -31.83 -15.27 -2.38
CA LEU A 28 -31.31 -14.09 -3.09
C LEU A 28 -30.80 -13.02 -2.12
N VAL A 29 -31.52 -12.75 -1.02
CA VAL A 29 -31.08 -11.81 0.02
C VAL A 29 -29.76 -12.28 0.64
N VAL A 30 -29.64 -13.56 1.00
CA VAL A 30 -28.41 -14.12 1.57
C VAL A 30 -27.25 -14.02 0.58
N ALA A 31 -27.46 -14.38 -0.69
CA ALA A 31 -26.44 -14.25 -1.74
C ALA A 31 -26.02 -12.78 -1.96
N GLY A 32 -26.97 -11.84 -1.88
CA GLY A 32 -26.71 -10.41 -1.99
C GLY A 32 -25.87 -9.88 -0.83
N LEU A 33 -26.23 -10.27 0.39
CA LEU A 33 -25.47 -9.91 1.60
C LEU A 33 -24.05 -10.49 1.57
N TYR A 34 -23.89 -11.75 1.13
CA TYR A 34 -22.57 -12.37 0.98
C TYR A 34 -21.70 -11.62 -0.04
N THR A 35 -22.27 -11.26 -1.20
CA THR A 35 -21.58 -10.49 -2.24
C THR A 35 -21.12 -9.12 -1.70
N LEU A 36 -21.98 -8.42 -0.95
CA LEU A 36 -21.65 -7.13 -0.34
C LEU A 36 -20.56 -7.26 0.73
N ALA A 37 -20.62 -8.29 1.57
CA ALA A 37 -19.62 -8.55 2.60
C ALA A 37 -18.23 -8.82 1.99
N GLN A 38 -18.17 -9.62 0.93
CA GLN A 38 -16.92 -9.94 0.23
C GLN A 38 -16.30 -8.71 -0.46
N ALA A 39 -17.14 -7.86 -1.06
CA ALA A 39 -16.70 -6.59 -1.64
C ALA A 39 -16.14 -5.64 -0.58
N ARG A 40 -16.84 -5.50 0.55
CA ARG A 40 -16.41 -4.65 1.67
C ARG A 40 -15.09 -5.12 2.27
N GLN A 41 -14.95 -6.42 2.53
CA GLN A 41 -13.71 -6.98 3.09
C GLN A 41 -12.49 -6.71 2.19
N SER A 42 -12.67 -6.81 0.86
CA SER A 42 -11.60 -6.57 -0.11
C SER A 42 -11.18 -5.09 -0.16
N LEU A 43 -12.15 -4.17 -0.05
CA LEU A 43 -11.91 -2.72 -0.05
C LEU A 43 -11.34 -2.21 1.28
N ASP A 44 -11.90 -2.61 2.42
CA ASP A 44 -11.53 -2.03 3.72
C ASP A 44 -10.16 -2.48 4.21
N THR A 45 -9.79 -3.76 3.98
CA THR A 45 -8.61 -4.34 4.65
C THR A 45 -7.35 -4.29 3.81
N LEU A 46 -7.43 -4.60 2.52
CA LEU A 46 -6.27 -4.68 1.64
C LEU A 46 -5.92 -3.32 1.02
N ALA A 47 -6.91 -2.63 0.44
CA ALA A 47 -6.66 -1.36 -0.22
C ALA A 47 -6.24 -0.27 0.78
N ASN A 48 -6.92 -0.18 1.92
CA ASN A 48 -6.59 0.79 2.97
C ASN A 48 -5.18 0.55 3.55
N ARG A 49 -4.86 -0.72 3.85
CA ARG A 49 -3.53 -1.11 4.35
C ARG A 49 -2.42 -0.79 3.35
N ASN A 50 -2.58 -1.14 2.08
CA ASN A 50 -1.59 -0.85 1.06
C ASN A 50 -1.43 0.65 0.83
N MET A 51 -2.52 1.42 0.92
CA MET A 51 -2.49 2.88 0.82
C MET A 51 -1.66 3.50 1.96
N VAL A 52 -1.86 3.06 3.21
CA VAL A 52 -1.06 3.52 4.35
C VAL A 52 0.41 3.15 4.16
N ILE A 53 0.72 1.94 3.70
CA ILE A 53 2.10 1.52 3.42
C ILE A 53 2.75 2.41 2.34
N VAL A 54 2.06 2.66 1.22
CA VAL A 54 2.54 3.53 0.14
C VAL A 54 2.77 4.96 0.65
N GLN A 55 1.88 5.48 1.50
CA GLN A 55 2.04 6.80 2.11
C GLN A 55 3.30 6.88 2.97
N ARG A 56 3.56 5.87 3.83
CA ARG A 56 4.79 5.84 4.64
C ARG A 56 6.05 5.73 3.79
N LEU A 57 6.02 4.93 2.73
CA LEU A 57 7.14 4.85 1.78
C LEU A 57 7.38 6.19 1.08
N GLN A 58 6.32 6.94 0.76
CA GLN A 58 6.44 8.28 0.19
C GLN A 58 7.03 9.28 1.20
N GLU A 59 6.58 9.27 2.45
CA GLU A 59 7.14 10.10 3.52
C GLU A 59 8.64 9.83 3.71
N MET A 60 9.01 8.55 3.74
CA MET A 60 10.41 8.11 3.79
C MET A 60 11.19 8.65 2.57
N ASN A 61 10.70 8.44 1.34
CA ASN A 61 11.38 8.88 0.13
C ASN A 61 11.53 10.40 0.03
N ASN A 62 10.51 11.16 0.45
CA ASN A 62 10.57 12.61 0.54
C ASN A 62 11.67 13.05 1.53
N ALA A 63 11.75 12.44 2.70
CA ALA A 63 12.79 12.73 3.68
C ALA A 63 14.19 12.44 3.11
N VAL A 64 14.40 11.31 2.42
CA VAL A 64 15.67 11.02 1.74
C VAL A 64 16.01 12.08 0.68
N SER A 65 15.01 12.52 -0.09
CA SER A 65 15.20 13.56 -1.12
C SER A 65 15.65 14.88 -0.52
N VAL A 66 15.02 15.31 0.58
CA VAL A 66 15.45 16.52 1.29
C VAL A 66 16.86 16.35 1.86
N ILE A 67 17.18 15.20 2.46
CA ILE A 67 18.55 14.90 2.93
C ILE A 67 19.56 15.03 1.78
N ALA A 68 19.25 14.46 0.61
CA ALA A 68 20.13 14.49 -0.54
C ALA A 68 20.36 15.91 -1.10
N VAL A 69 19.37 16.79 -0.99
CA VAL A 69 19.51 18.22 -1.36
C VAL A 69 20.38 18.94 -0.35
N GLN A 70 20.07 18.84 0.94
CA GLN A 70 20.82 19.55 1.97
C GLN A 70 22.27 19.07 2.07
N LEU A 71 22.52 17.78 1.85
CA LEU A 71 23.89 17.25 1.80
C LEU A 71 24.71 17.86 0.66
N ARG A 72 24.08 18.15 -0.48
CA ARG A 72 24.74 18.88 -1.57
C ARG A 72 24.98 20.35 -1.22
N ASN A 73 24.05 20.98 -0.51
CA ASN A 73 24.20 22.37 -0.08
C ASN A 73 25.38 22.55 0.89
N ILE A 74 25.59 21.58 1.79
CA ILE A 74 26.69 21.60 2.76
C ILE A 74 28.07 21.74 2.09
N VAL A 75 28.29 21.07 0.95
CA VAL A 75 29.60 21.12 0.26
C VAL A 75 29.76 22.34 -0.65
N LEU A 76 28.78 23.25 -0.69
CA LEU A 76 28.90 24.50 -1.42
C LEU A 76 29.64 25.54 -0.56
N PRO A 77 30.36 26.49 -1.18
CA PRO A 77 31.01 27.57 -0.45
C PRO A 77 29.95 28.53 0.12
N THR A 78 29.43 28.22 1.30
CA THR A 78 28.43 28.98 2.04
C THR A 78 28.93 29.29 3.45
N PRO A 79 28.38 30.30 4.15
CA PRO A 79 28.77 30.60 5.52
C PRO A 79 28.47 29.46 6.50
N ASP A 80 29.30 29.28 7.53
CA ASP A 80 29.14 28.21 8.54
C ASP A 80 27.75 28.18 9.19
N GLU A 81 27.12 29.34 9.40
CA GLU A 81 25.77 29.45 9.94
C GLU A 81 24.72 28.78 9.03
N GLU A 82 24.87 28.89 7.70
CA GLU A 82 24.00 28.21 6.73
C GLU A 82 24.25 26.69 6.75
N ASN A 83 25.52 26.26 6.85
CA ASN A 83 25.86 24.83 6.96
C ASN A 83 25.24 24.18 8.20
N GLN A 84 25.27 24.86 9.35
CA GLN A 84 24.59 24.39 10.56
C GLN A 84 23.08 24.26 10.36
N HIS A 85 22.46 25.19 9.62
CA HIS A 85 21.04 25.10 9.28
C HIS A 85 20.74 23.89 8.38
N PHE A 86 21.55 23.62 7.36
CA PHE A 86 21.40 22.44 6.50
C PHE A 86 21.54 21.13 7.29
N VAL A 87 22.52 21.06 8.21
CA VAL A 87 22.68 19.91 9.11
C VAL A 87 21.45 19.73 10.00
N ALA A 88 20.89 20.80 10.55
CA ALA A 88 19.67 20.74 11.36
C ALA A 88 18.48 20.17 10.56
N ILE A 89 18.30 20.59 9.31
CA ILE A 89 17.28 20.03 8.42
C ILE A 89 17.52 18.53 8.19
N ILE A 90 18.77 18.12 7.93
CA ILE A 90 19.11 16.70 7.75
C ILE A 90 18.72 15.87 8.99
N GLN A 91 19.01 16.35 10.19
CA GLN A 91 18.66 15.64 11.42
C GLN A 91 17.13 15.53 11.60
N GLU A 92 16.40 16.59 11.30
CA GLU A 92 14.92 16.53 11.36
C GLU A 92 14.35 15.54 10.34
N GLN A 93 14.88 15.52 9.11
CA GLN A 93 14.44 14.55 8.10
C GLN A 93 14.82 13.11 8.46
N ARG A 94 15.94 12.89 9.15
CA ARG A 94 16.28 11.57 9.72
C ARG A 94 15.25 11.13 10.77
N ARG A 95 14.74 12.07 11.59
CA ARG A 95 13.67 11.80 12.57
C ARG A 95 12.35 11.47 11.88
N ILE A 96 11.93 12.26 10.89
CA ILE A 96 10.72 12.00 10.09
C ILE A 96 10.81 10.65 9.38
N TYR A 97 11.94 10.36 8.74
CA TYR A 97 12.19 9.05 8.11
C TYR A 97 12.01 7.91 9.12
N LYS A 98 12.63 8.04 10.30
CA LYS A 98 12.56 7.01 11.34
C LYS A 98 11.11 6.79 11.81
N GLU A 99 10.36 7.85 12.03
CA GLU A 99 8.97 7.74 12.46
C GLU A 99 8.09 7.02 11.42
N ALA A 100 8.26 7.37 10.13
CA ALA A 100 7.56 6.71 9.04
C ALA A 100 7.99 5.25 8.87
N HIS A 101 9.29 4.96 9.02
CA HIS A 101 9.87 3.62 9.01
C HIS A 101 9.30 2.74 10.13
N ASP A 102 9.36 3.22 11.38
CA ASP A 102 8.87 2.48 12.55
C ASP A 102 7.38 2.14 12.38
N LYS A 103 6.57 3.10 11.92
CA LYS A 103 5.15 2.88 11.59
C LYS A 103 4.96 1.86 10.47
N LEU A 104 5.72 1.95 9.39
CA LEU A 104 5.68 1.00 8.27
C LEU A 104 6.01 -0.44 8.71
N TYR A 105 6.93 -0.60 9.66
CA TYR A 105 7.42 -1.91 10.08
C TYR A 105 6.47 -2.63 11.04
N THR A 106 5.48 -1.92 11.61
CA THR A 106 4.36 -2.55 12.34
C THR A 106 3.47 -3.43 11.44
N PHE A 107 3.45 -3.17 10.13
CA PHE A 107 2.71 -3.98 9.18
C PHE A 107 3.47 -5.26 8.85
N SER A 108 2.77 -6.41 8.84
CA SER A 108 3.32 -7.69 8.40
C SER A 108 3.87 -7.63 6.97
N ALA A 109 4.99 -8.31 6.71
CA ALA A 109 5.57 -8.39 5.37
C ALA A 109 5.45 -9.82 4.81
N THR A 110 5.11 -9.91 3.53
CA THR A 110 5.33 -11.13 2.73
C THR A 110 6.84 -11.33 2.53
N PRO A 111 7.34 -12.55 2.24
CA PRO A 111 8.77 -12.79 1.99
C PRO A 111 9.42 -11.81 0.98
N VAL A 112 8.73 -11.52 -0.13
CA VAL A 112 9.20 -10.53 -1.14
C VAL A 112 9.32 -9.11 -0.56
N ALA A 113 8.33 -8.69 0.23
CA ALA A 113 8.35 -7.39 0.90
C ALA A 113 9.41 -7.32 2.01
N GLN A 114 9.69 -8.45 2.67
CA GLN A 114 10.72 -8.56 3.69
C GLN A 114 12.13 -8.40 3.08
N ALA A 115 12.40 -9.05 1.93
CA ALA A 115 13.65 -8.85 1.20
C ALA A 115 13.85 -7.39 0.76
N LEU A 116 12.79 -6.71 0.34
CA LEU A 116 12.84 -5.29 0.01
C LEU A 116 13.15 -4.42 1.23
N ARG A 117 12.53 -4.72 2.39
CA ARG A 117 12.82 -4.03 3.66
C ARG A 117 14.28 -4.18 4.06
N GLU A 118 14.83 -5.39 4.00
CA GLU A 118 16.24 -5.67 4.31
C GLU A 118 17.18 -4.88 3.39
N ARG A 119 16.86 -4.80 2.10
CA ARG A 119 17.65 -4.01 1.14
C ARG A 119 17.53 -2.50 1.40
N ILE A 120 16.35 -2.00 1.77
CA ILE A 120 16.14 -0.60 2.19
C ILE A 120 16.99 -0.30 3.43
N ASP A 121 16.99 -1.18 4.43
CA ASP A 121 17.73 -0.98 5.68
C ASP A 121 19.25 -1.01 5.46
N ALA A 122 19.74 -1.94 4.64
CA ALA A 122 21.15 -2.01 4.25
C ALA A 122 21.60 -0.74 3.51
N ASN A 123 20.80 -0.28 2.53
CA ASN A 123 21.10 0.95 1.77
C ASN A 123 21.04 2.19 2.67
N ASN A 124 20.07 2.27 3.58
CA ASN A 124 19.96 3.34 4.58
C ASN A 124 21.23 3.41 5.45
N GLN A 125 21.66 2.26 5.99
CA GLN A 125 22.85 2.20 6.84
C GLN A 125 24.10 2.68 6.09
N ALA A 126 24.31 2.19 4.86
CA ALA A 126 25.46 2.59 4.04
C ALA A 126 25.41 4.08 3.67
N ALA A 127 24.25 4.58 3.22
CA ALA A 127 24.07 5.98 2.86
C ALA A 127 24.26 6.91 4.06
N ARG A 128 23.68 6.59 5.22
CA ARG A 128 23.82 7.42 6.44
C ARG A 128 25.26 7.55 6.89
N ALA A 129 26.04 6.46 6.83
CA ALA A 129 27.45 6.49 7.20
C ALA A 129 28.27 7.41 6.28
N LEU A 130 28.04 7.32 4.96
CA LEU A 130 28.72 8.18 3.98
C LEU A 130 28.26 9.65 4.09
N ASN A 131 26.96 9.88 4.24
CA ASN A 131 26.40 11.21 4.42
C ASN A 131 26.95 11.86 5.69
N GLN A 132 27.14 11.09 6.77
CA GLN A 132 27.75 11.62 7.99
C GLN A 132 29.22 11.99 7.78
N GLN A 133 30.00 11.17 7.08
CA GLN A 133 31.40 11.51 6.76
C GLN A 133 31.51 12.81 5.94
N VAL A 134 30.59 13.05 4.99
CA VAL A 134 30.54 14.32 4.24
C VAL A 134 30.28 15.50 5.17
N ILE A 135 29.31 15.37 6.09
CA ILE A 135 29.01 16.41 7.09
C ILE A 135 30.22 16.66 8.00
N ASP A 136 30.87 15.60 8.47
CA ASP A 136 32.00 15.71 9.40
C ASP A 136 33.22 16.37 8.72
N LEU A 137 33.47 16.09 7.43
CA LEU A 137 34.52 16.73 6.66
C LEU A 137 34.24 18.22 6.44
N ASP A 138 32.99 18.58 6.13
CA ASP A 138 32.60 19.99 5.98
C ASP A 138 32.77 20.77 7.29
N LEU A 139 32.27 20.23 8.41
CA LEU A 139 32.44 20.84 9.73
C LEU A 139 33.91 20.97 10.16
N ALA A 140 34.81 20.18 9.58
CA ALA A 140 36.25 20.27 9.79
C ALA A 140 36.94 21.28 8.82
N GLY A 141 36.19 21.99 7.98
CA GLY A 141 36.71 22.91 6.97
C GLY A 141 37.37 22.20 5.78
N LYS A 142 37.10 20.91 5.57
CA LYS A 142 37.72 20.05 4.55
C LYS A 142 36.79 19.85 3.35
N THR A 143 36.21 20.92 2.84
CA THR A 143 35.23 20.86 1.74
C THR A 143 35.80 20.21 0.47
N ASP A 144 37.11 20.39 0.20
CA ASP A 144 37.82 19.75 -0.91
C ASP A 144 37.87 18.21 -0.81
N GLU A 145 37.83 17.67 0.41
CA GLU A 145 37.71 16.22 0.66
C GLU A 145 36.24 15.76 0.66
N ALA A 146 35.33 16.62 1.13
CA ALA A 146 33.90 16.33 1.24
C ALA A 146 33.21 16.18 -0.13
N MET A 147 33.55 17.05 -1.10
CA MET A 147 32.92 17.06 -2.42
C MET A 147 33.16 15.75 -3.22
N PRO A 148 34.40 15.23 -3.36
CA PRO A 148 34.62 13.94 -4.01
C PRO A 148 33.91 12.79 -3.29
N LEU A 149 33.91 12.77 -1.96
CA LEU A 149 33.22 11.75 -1.17
C LEU A 149 31.71 11.77 -1.43
N LEU A 150 31.13 12.97 -1.48
CA LEU A 150 29.72 13.16 -1.81
C LEU A 150 29.39 12.58 -3.19
N LEU A 151 30.09 13.04 -4.22
CA LEU A 151 29.75 12.71 -5.60
C LEU A 151 30.00 11.24 -5.94
N GLN A 152 31.10 10.66 -5.46
CA GLN A 152 31.52 9.32 -5.85
C GLN A 152 30.90 8.23 -4.98
N ARG A 153 30.50 8.54 -3.74
CA ARG A 153 30.05 7.53 -2.77
C ARG A 153 28.71 7.85 -2.15
N ALA A 154 28.59 9.01 -1.49
CA ALA A 154 27.42 9.32 -0.67
C ALA A 154 26.13 9.52 -1.52
N ALA A 155 26.24 10.23 -2.65
CA ALA A 155 25.12 10.45 -3.57
C ALA A 155 24.65 9.13 -4.24
N PRO A 156 25.53 8.28 -4.81
CA PRO A 156 25.13 6.96 -5.31
C PRO A 156 24.49 6.06 -4.25
N ALA A 157 25.01 6.04 -3.03
CA ALA A 157 24.43 5.26 -1.93
C ALA A 157 23.03 5.78 -1.54
N THR A 158 22.87 7.11 -1.48
CA THR A 158 21.57 7.75 -1.21
C THR A 158 20.57 7.48 -2.34
N GLN A 159 21.01 7.44 -3.60
CA GLN A 159 20.17 7.06 -4.74
C GLN A 159 19.72 5.60 -4.63
N ALA A 160 20.62 4.67 -4.35
CA ALA A 160 20.29 3.25 -4.17
C ALA A 160 19.26 3.04 -3.04
N TRP A 161 19.31 3.86 -2.00
CA TRP A 161 18.30 3.88 -0.94
C TRP A 161 16.94 4.38 -1.44
N GLN A 162 16.89 5.46 -2.21
CA GLN A 162 15.66 5.95 -2.83
C GLN A 162 15.04 4.94 -3.79
N ASP A 163 15.85 4.31 -4.63
CA ASP A 163 15.39 3.33 -5.62
C ASP A 163 14.75 2.11 -4.93
N ALA A 164 15.34 1.64 -3.84
CA ALA A 164 14.77 0.55 -3.05
C ALA A 164 13.40 0.92 -2.43
N LEU A 165 13.22 2.17 -1.99
CA LEU A 165 11.92 2.67 -1.50
C LEU A 165 10.89 2.73 -2.63
N LEU A 166 11.30 3.19 -3.82
CA LEU A 166 10.43 3.27 -5.00
C LEU A 166 10.00 1.89 -5.49
N GLU A 167 10.91 0.91 -5.50
CA GLU A 167 10.58 -0.48 -5.85
C GLU A 167 9.56 -1.07 -4.88
N TYR A 168 9.72 -0.81 -3.57
CA TYR A 168 8.74 -1.28 -2.61
C TYR A 168 7.38 -0.57 -2.75
N SER A 169 7.39 0.73 -3.06
CA SER A 169 6.17 1.48 -3.35
C SER A 169 5.45 0.93 -4.58
N ALA A 170 6.19 0.60 -5.64
CA ALA A 170 5.65 -0.01 -6.86
C ALA A 170 4.99 -1.36 -6.57
N LEU A 171 5.65 -2.24 -5.80
CA LEU A 171 5.07 -3.52 -5.39
C LEU A 171 3.72 -3.34 -4.67
N GLN A 172 3.63 -2.36 -3.77
CA GLN A 172 2.42 -2.12 -2.99
C GLN A 172 1.29 -1.51 -3.81
N ARG A 173 1.63 -0.63 -4.78
CA ARG A 173 0.66 -0.12 -5.76
C ARG A 173 0.12 -1.22 -6.65
N GLN A 174 0.98 -2.11 -7.16
CA GLN A 174 0.56 -3.26 -7.96
C GLN A 174 -0.40 -4.16 -7.18
N ARG A 175 -0.06 -4.50 -5.93
CA ARG A 175 -0.94 -5.30 -5.06
C ARG A 175 -2.29 -4.63 -4.79
N ALA A 176 -2.32 -3.31 -4.63
CA ALA A 176 -3.56 -2.57 -4.48
C ALA A 176 -4.42 -2.64 -5.76
N GLN A 177 -3.80 -2.53 -6.94
CA GLN A 177 -4.49 -2.66 -8.23
C GLN A 177 -5.06 -4.08 -8.43
N GLU A 178 -4.28 -5.11 -8.11
CA GLU A 178 -4.72 -6.51 -8.19
C GLU A 178 -5.89 -6.78 -7.24
N ALA A 179 -5.83 -6.29 -6.00
CA ALA A 179 -6.91 -6.41 -5.03
C ALA A 179 -8.20 -5.73 -5.51
N ASN A 180 -8.08 -4.52 -6.09
CA ASN A 180 -9.22 -3.81 -6.67
C ASN A 180 -9.82 -4.54 -7.88
N ALA A 181 -8.99 -5.11 -8.76
CA ALA A 181 -9.46 -5.88 -9.91
C ALA A 181 -10.21 -7.16 -9.48
N LEU A 182 -9.67 -7.88 -8.48
CA LEU A 182 -10.33 -9.04 -7.88
C LEU A 182 -11.68 -8.68 -7.24
N ALA A 183 -11.73 -7.58 -6.47
CA ALA A 183 -12.96 -7.09 -5.86
C ALA A 183 -14.01 -6.74 -6.93
N THR A 184 -13.61 -6.01 -7.98
CA THR A 184 -14.51 -5.61 -9.07
C THR A 184 -15.08 -6.84 -9.81
N THR A 185 -14.24 -7.83 -10.07
CA THR A 185 -14.66 -9.08 -10.74
C THR A 185 -15.63 -9.89 -9.88
N ALA A 186 -15.36 -10.00 -8.57
CA ALA A 186 -16.25 -10.67 -7.63
C ALA A 186 -17.63 -9.97 -7.56
N MET A 187 -17.64 -8.63 -7.52
CA MET A 187 -18.88 -7.85 -7.54
C MET A 187 -19.67 -8.04 -8.84
N ALA A 188 -19.00 -8.08 -9.99
CA ALA A 188 -19.65 -8.31 -11.28
C ALA A 188 -20.33 -9.69 -11.35
N ARG A 189 -19.64 -10.75 -10.88
CA ARG A 189 -20.22 -12.10 -10.80
C ARG A 189 -21.41 -12.17 -9.85
N GLY A 190 -21.28 -11.59 -8.66
CA GLY A 190 -22.38 -11.56 -7.69
C GLY A 190 -23.60 -10.80 -8.22
N ARG A 191 -23.40 -9.67 -8.92
CA ARG A 191 -24.48 -8.97 -9.62
C ARG A 191 -25.15 -9.84 -10.69
N ALA A 192 -24.38 -10.54 -11.52
CA ALA A 192 -24.92 -11.43 -12.54
C ALA A 192 -25.74 -12.58 -11.93
N MET A 193 -25.27 -13.18 -10.82
CA MET A 193 -26.01 -14.21 -10.09
C MET A 193 -27.33 -13.66 -9.51
N LEU A 194 -27.33 -12.46 -8.93
CA LEU A 194 -28.54 -11.84 -8.40
C LEU A 194 -29.56 -11.51 -9.50
N ILE A 195 -29.10 -10.97 -10.63
CA ILE A 195 -29.96 -10.67 -11.78
C ILE A 195 -30.53 -11.96 -12.36
N GLY A 196 -29.68 -12.97 -12.62
CA GLY A 196 -30.10 -14.25 -13.17
C GLY A 196 -31.06 -15.00 -12.24
N GLY A 197 -30.76 -15.05 -10.94
CA GLY A 197 -31.62 -15.64 -9.94
C GLY A 197 -32.94 -14.90 -9.77
N GLY A 198 -32.93 -13.56 -9.79
CA GLY A 198 -34.15 -12.75 -9.76
C GLY A 198 -35.04 -12.99 -10.98
N LEU A 199 -34.47 -13.04 -12.18
CA LEU A 199 -35.20 -13.38 -13.40
C LEU A 199 -35.79 -14.79 -13.33
N ALA A 200 -35.04 -15.77 -12.83
CA ALA A 200 -35.54 -17.13 -12.66
C ALA A 200 -36.73 -17.18 -11.69
N VAL A 201 -36.71 -16.40 -10.60
CA VAL A 201 -37.83 -16.30 -9.65
C VAL A 201 -39.08 -15.69 -10.29
N VAL A 202 -38.93 -14.68 -11.15
CA VAL A 202 -40.07 -14.05 -11.86
C VAL A 202 -40.70 -14.96 -12.91
N LEU A 203 -39.91 -15.88 -13.49
CA LEU A 203 -40.36 -16.77 -14.57
C LEU A 203 -40.98 -18.09 -14.08
N ILE A 204 -40.95 -18.38 -12.77
CA ILE A 204 -41.52 -19.58 -12.13
C ILE A 204 -42.92 -19.29 -11.59
#